data_AF-A0A932LV13-F1
#
_entry.id   AF-A0A932LV13-F1
#
_cell.length_a   1.000
_cell.length_b   1.000
_cell.length_c   1.000
_cell.angle_alpha   90.00
_cell.angle_beta   90.00
_cell.angle_gamma   90.00
#
_symmetry.space_group_name_H-M   'P 1'
#
loop_
_entity.id
_entity.type
_entity.pdbx_description
1 polymer ?
#
loop_
_entity_poly.entity_id
_entity_poly.type
_entity_poly.pdbx_seq_one_letter_code
_entity_poly.pdbx_strand_id
1 'polypeptide(L)'
;MSEKKWFKIGEAAAMIGVGPKDLRYWEDVIPDIRPRRSKGNLRYYHVDELPRLRRIKAWLAEGLTVADCEELLAHGHLVQRLDLGLEAEELPAAPAPKPKPTIPRLLRTSSDLQPILKSVRALYERLCAEPKP
;
A
#
# COMPACT_ATOMS: atom_id res chain seq x y z
N MET A 1 5.92 36.14 -8.98
CA MET A 1 4.51 36.07 -8.54
C MET A 1 4.47 35.11 -7.37
N SER A 2 3.87 35.50 -6.23
CA SER A 2 3.85 34.67 -5.03
C SER A 2 2.89 33.49 -5.24
N GLU A 3 3.43 32.35 -5.68
CA GLU A 3 2.64 31.15 -5.90
C GLU A 3 2.02 30.68 -4.58
N LYS A 4 0.71 30.44 -4.61
CA LYS A 4 -0.04 29.89 -3.48
C LYS A 4 0.48 28.47 -3.24
N LYS A 5 1.20 28.27 -2.13
CA LYS A 5 1.84 26.98 -1.80
C LYS A 5 0.86 25.91 -1.29
N TRP A 6 -0.35 26.31 -0.88
CA TRP A 6 -1.33 25.45 -0.23
C TRP A 6 -2.68 25.53 -0.92
N PHE A 7 -3.23 24.37 -1.26
CA PHE A 7 -4.48 24.24 -2.00
C PHE A 7 -5.53 23.51 -1.17
N LYS A 8 -6.77 24.01 -1.18
CA LYS A 8 -7.88 23.28 -0.55
C LYS A 8 -8.14 21.99 -1.31
N ILE A 9 -8.72 20.98 -0.65
CA ILE A 9 -9.05 19.70 -1.31
C ILE A 9 -9.85 19.86 -2.61
N GLY A 10 -10.78 20.82 -2.69
CA GLY A 10 -11.53 21.08 -3.92
C GLY A 10 -10.69 21.68 -5.04
N GLU A 11 -9.76 22.57 -4.71
CA GLU A 11 -8.80 23.16 -5.66
C GLU A 11 -7.81 22.08 -6.16
N ALA A 12 -7.28 21.27 -5.24
CA ALA A 12 -6.40 20.15 -5.56
C ALA A 12 -7.09 19.13 -6.47
N ALA A 13 -8.32 18.74 -6.12
CA ALA A 13 -9.15 17.82 -6.91
C ALA A 13 -9.36 18.34 -8.34
N ALA A 14 -9.68 19.62 -8.50
CA ALA A 14 -9.85 20.24 -9.82
C ALA A 14 -8.56 20.25 -10.64
N MET A 15 -7.41 20.55 -10.02
CA MET A 15 -6.11 20.58 -10.71
C MET A 15 -5.60 19.21 -11.17
N ILE A 16 -6.05 18.14 -10.52
CA ILE A 16 -5.70 16.75 -10.88
C ILE A 16 -6.79 16.14 -11.78
N GLY A 17 -8.02 16.66 -11.71
CA GLY A 17 -9.19 16.13 -12.40
C GLY A 17 -9.67 14.83 -11.77
N VAL A 18 -9.81 14.80 -10.44
CA VAL A 18 -10.36 13.69 -9.64
C VAL A 18 -11.39 14.22 -8.66
N GLY A 19 -12.21 13.35 -8.07
CA GLY A 19 -13.17 13.74 -7.06
C GLY A 19 -12.51 14.08 -5.72
N PRO A 20 -13.06 15.01 -4.92
CA PRO A 20 -12.61 15.23 -3.54
C PRO A 20 -12.74 13.97 -2.65
N LYS A 21 -13.64 13.04 -3.00
CA LYS A 21 -13.78 11.75 -2.32
C LYS A 21 -12.56 10.86 -2.55
N ASP A 22 -12.04 10.84 -3.77
CA ASP A 22 -10.89 10.01 -4.15
C ASP A 22 -9.63 10.49 -3.42
N LEU A 23 -9.42 11.81 -3.34
CA LEU A 23 -8.31 12.37 -2.57
C LEU A 23 -8.38 12.03 -1.06
N ARG A 24 -9.58 11.98 -0.48
CA ARG A 24 -9.75 11.53 0.92
C ARG A 24 -9.41 10.05 1.07
N TYR A 25 -9.86 9.23 0.12
CA TYR A 25 -9.56 7.80 0.12
C TYR A 25 -8.06 7.54 -0.04
N TRP A 26 -7.39 8.29 -0.92
CA TRP A 26 -5.95 8.18 -1.11
C TRP A 26 -5.17 8.64 0.14
N GLU A 27 -5.62 9.66 0.87
CA GLU A 27 -5.03 10.04 2.17
C GLU A 27 -5.10 8.90 3.19
N ASP A 28 -6.21 8.16 3.23
CA ASP A 28 -6.39 7.07 4.19
C ASP A 28 -5.50 5.85 3.88
N VAL A 29 -5.25 5.59 2.59
CA VAL A 29 -4.45 4.44 2.13
C VAL A 29 -2.96 4.78 2.02
N ILE A 30 -2.60 6.00 1.62
CA ILE A 30 -1.23 6.39 1.30
C ILE A 30 -0.68 7.34 2.39
N PRO A 31 0.08 6.82 3.37
CA PRO A 31 0.58 7.60 4.51
C PRO A 31 1.69 8.61 4.14
N ASP A 32 2.23 8.53 2.92
CA ASP A 32 3.21 9.49 2.40
C ASP A 32 2.57 10.85 2.03
N ILE A 33 1.27 10.87 1.73
CA ILE A 33 0.52 12.10 1.47
C ILE A 33 0.00 12.61 2.81
N ARG A 34 0.47 13.80 3.22
CA ARG A 34 0.16 14.35 4.55
C ARG A 34 -0.47 15.73 4.43
N PRO A 35 -1.78 15.80 4.15
CA PRO A 35 -2.45 17.08 4.03
C PRO A 35 -2.41 17.81 5.38
N ARG A 36 -2.12 19.11 5.33
CA ARG A 36 -2.19 19.96 6.50
C ARG A 36 -3.65 20.16 6.90
N ARG A 37 -3.99 19.86 8.15
CA ARG A 37 -5.31 20.11 8.72
C ARG A 37 -5.34 21.49 9.37
N SER A 38 -6.35 22.29 9.03
CA SER A 38 -6.64 23.56 9.70
C SER A 38 -7.53 23.35 10.93
N LYS A 39 -7.70 24.38 11.77
CA LYS A 39 -8.57 24.37 12.97
C LYS A 39 -10.03 24.00 12.66
N GLY A 40 -10.50 24.22 11.44
CA GLY A 40 -11.84 23.85 10.97
C GLY A 40 -11.94 22.50 10.24
N ASN A 41 -10.98 21.58 10.45
CA ASN A 41 -10.91 20.26 9.78
C ASN A 41 -10.84 20.32 8.24
N LEU A 42 -10.40 21.45 7.69
CA LEU A 42 -10.13 21.61 6.27
C LEU A 42 -8.76 21.03 5.93
N ARG A 43 -8.71 20.26 4.84
CA ARG A 43 -7.50 19.65 4.28
C ARG A 43 -6.86 20.57 3.25
N TYR A 44 -5.58 20.82 3.43
CA TYR A 44 -4.75 21.58 2.52
C TYR A 44 -3.60 20.72 2.00
N TYR A 45 -3.43 20.70 0.69
CA TYR A 45 -2.36 20.01 0.00
C TYR A 45 -1.27 21.00 -0.37
N HIS A 46 0.00 20.62 -0.19
CA HIS A 46 1.12 21.42 -0.63
C HIS A 46 1.29 21.30 -2.16
N VAL A 47 1.87 22.33 -2.79
CA VAL A 47 2.17 22.30 -4.22
C VAL A 47 3.05 21.08 -4.60
N ASP A 48 3.98 20.69 -3.72
CA ASP A 48 4.88 19.55 -3.93
C ASP A 48 4.18 18.19 -3.86
N GLU A 49 2.97 18.12 -3.28
CA GLU A 49 2.19 16.88 -3.22
C GLU A 49 1.38 16.65 -4.51
N LEU A 50 1.06 17.71 -5.27
CA LEU A 50 0.26 17.62 -6.49
C LEU A 50 0.88 16.71 -7.57
N PRO A 51 2.19 16.75 -7.84
CA PRO A 51 2.82 15.82 -8.78
C PRO A 51 2.67 14.35 -8.36
N ARG A 52 2.75 14.05 -7.06
CA ARG A 52 2.56 12.68 -6.54
C ARG A 52 1.15 12.20 -6.77
N LEU A 53 0.16 13.06 -6.47
CA LEU A 53 -1.26 12.78 -6.71
C LEU A 53 -1.56 12.56 -8.20
N ARG A 54 -0.89 13.29 -9.10
CA ARG A 54 -1.00 13.07 -10.55
C ARG A 54 -0.45 11.72 -10.99
N ARG A 55 0.65 11.25 -10.40
CA ARG A 55 1.19 9.91 -10.68
C ARG A 55 0.25 8.81 -10.22
N ILE A 56 -0.32 8.94 -9.02
CA ILE A 56 -1.33 8.00 -8.52
C ILE A 56 -2.49 7.90 -9.52
N LYS A 57 -3.00 9.03 -10.02
CA LYS A 57 -4.04 9.01 -11.05
C LYS A 57 -3.63 8.22 -12.29
N ALA A 58 -2.40 8.39 -12.78
CA ALA A 58 -1.90 7.68 -13.95
C ALA A 58 -1.85 6.16 -13.70
N TRP A 59 -1.28 5.74 -12.57
CA TRP A 59 -1.22 4.32 -12.20
C TRP A 59 -2.59 3.67 -12.04
N LEU A 60 -3.55 4.38 -11.44
CA LEU A 60 -4.92 3.88 -11.33
C LEU A 60 -5.60 3.74 -12.70
N ALA A 61 -5.25 4.60 -13.67
CA ALA A 61 -5.73 4.47 -15.04
C ALA A 61 -5.10 3.27 -15.78
N GLU A 62 -3.88 2.87 -15.41
CA GLU A 62 -3.21 1.65 -15.90
C GLU A 62 -3.76 0.36 -15.28
N GLY A 63 -4.66 0.47 -14.29
CA GLY A 63 -5.29 -0.67 -13.62
C GLY A 63 -4.57 -1.16 -12.36
N LEU A 64 -3.58 -0.42 -11.87
CA LEU A 64 -2.93 -0.69 -10.58
C LEU A 64 -3.91 -0.42 -9.43
N THR A 65 -3.71 -1.11 -8.30
CA THR A 65 -4.48 -0.82 -7.09
C THR A 65 -3.87 0.34 -6.30
N VAL A 66 -4.64 0.93 -5.39
CA VAL A 66 -4.13 2.02 -4.52
C VAL A 66 -3.00 1.52 -3.61
N ALA A 67 -3.01 0.24 -3.22
CA ALA A 67 -1.93 -0.37 -2.45
C ALA A 67 -0.63 -0.49 -3.29
N ASP A 68 -0.75 -0.86 -4.57
CA ASP A 68 0.41 -0.89 -5.47
C ASP A 68 0.97 0.52 -5.69
N CYS A 69 0.10 1.53 -5.77
CA CYS A 69 0.51 2.93 -5.86
C CYS A 69 1.27 3.42 -4.61
N GLU A 70 0.89 2.94 -3.42
CA GLU A 70 1.61 3.22 -2.18
C GLU A 70 3.03 2.62 -2.23
N GLU A 71 3.14 1.35 -2.62
CA GLU A 71 4.43 0.68 -2.75
C GLU A 71 5.30 1.38 -3.81
N LEU A 72 4.71 1.78 -4.94
CA LEU A 72 5.40 2.54 -5.98
C LEU A 72 5.78 3.95 -5.55
N LEU A 73 5.06 4.61 -4.65
CA LEU A 73 5.51 5.90 -4.10
C LEU A 73 6.67 5.72 -3.13
N ALA A 74 6.61 4.69 -2.29
CA ALA A 74 7.68 4.37 -1.35
C ALA A 74 8.98 3.99 -2.08
N HIS A 75 8.89 3.19 -3.15
CA HIS A 75 10.04 2.74 -3.93
C HIS A 75 10.40 3.69 -5.09
N GLY A 76 9.46 4.48 -5.59
CA GLY A 76 9.59 5.36 -6.75
C GLY A 76 10.45 6.61 -6.53
N HIS A 77 10.93 6.83 -5.31
CA HIS A 77 12.07 7.71 -5.09
C HIS A 77 13.34 7.18 -5.79
N LEU A 78 13.43 5.88 -6.08
CA LEU A 78 14.51 5.26 -6.85
C LEU A 78 14.31 5.41 -8.37
N VAL A 79 13.08 5.29 -8.87
CA VAL A 79 12.79 5.36 -10.32
C VAL A 79 13.01 6.77 -10.87
N GLN A 80 12.61 7.82 -10.14
CA GLN A 80 12.93 9.21 -10.51
C GLN A 80 14.44 9.49 -10.56
N ARG A 81 15.25 8.80 -9.74
CA ARG A 81 16.70 8.94 -9.77
C ARG A 81 17.32 8.27 -10.99
N LEU A 82 16.76 7.13 -11.41
CA LEU A 82 17.24 6.36 -12.57
C LEU A 82 16.93 7.06 -13.90
N ASP A 83 15.78 7.73 -14.04
CA ASP A 83 15.44 8.49 -15.26
C ASP A 83 16.29 9.76 -15.46
N LEU A 84 16.97 10.27 -14.42
CA LEU A 84 17.76 11.51 -14.45
C LEU A 84 19.28 11.31 -14.56
N GLY A 85 19.77 10.08 -14.66
CA GLY A 85 21.20 9.80 -14.89
C GLY A 85 22.14 10.30 -13.79
N LEU A 86 21.64 10.55 -12.57
CA LEU A 86 22.46 10.96 -11.43
C LEU A 86 23.02 9.72 -10.74
N GLU A 87 24.34 9.59 -10.76
CA GLU A 87 25.07 8.51 -10.10
C GLU A 87 24.71 8.41 -8.62
N ALA A 88 24.60 7.17 -8.17
CA ALA A 88 24.12 6.79 -6.87
C ALA A 88 25.10 7.17 -5.75
N GLU A 89 25.09 8.41 -5.31
CA GLU A 89 25.64 8.75 -4.00
C GLU A 89 24.63 8.42 -2.89
N GLU A 90 25.19 7.92 -1.78
CA GLU A 90 24.64 6.99 -0.80
C GLU A 90 23.31 7.42 -0.16
N LEU A 91 22.42 6.43 -0.01
CA LEU A 91 21.11 6.60 0.64
C LEU A 91 21.29 6.67 2.17
N PRO A 92 20.68 7.64 2.89
CA PRO A 92 20.38 7.41 4.30
C PRO A 92 19.35 6.28 4.38
N ALA A 93 19.64 5.27 5.22
CA ALA A 93 18.84 4.07 5.41
C ALA A 93 17.35 4.41 5.51
N ALA A 94 16.55 3.77 4.64
CA ALA A 94 15.10 3.92 4.62
C ALA A 94 14.51 3.73 6.04
N PRO A 95 13.53 4.55 6.46
CA PRO A 95 12.79 4.26 7.68
C PRO A 95 12.20 2.86 7.54
N ALA A 96 12.46 2.02 8.55
CA ALA A 96 12.20 0.59 8.52
C ALA A 96 10.83 0.26 7.89
N PRO A 97 10.75 -0.75 7.00
CA PRO A 97 9.49 -1.16 6.41
C PRO A 97 8.51 -1.49 7.53
N LYS A 98 7.34 -0.83 7.54
CA LYS A 98 6.25 -1.25 8.41
C LYS A 98 6.00 -2.74 8.11
N PRO A 99 5.88 -3.62 9.12
CA PRO A 99 5.69 -5.03 8.86
C PRO A 99 4.40 -5.20 8.05
N LYS A 100 4.53 -5.71 6.82
CA LYS A 100 3.37 -6.19 6.04
C LYS A 100 2.59 -7.15 6.96
N PRO A 101 1.25 -7.10 7.03
CA PRO A 101 0.50 -8.04 7.84
C PRO A 101 0.90 -9.46 7.43
N THR A 102 1.61 -10.14 8.32
CA THR A 102 2.05 -11.52 8.11
C THR A 102 0.80 -12.39 8.12
N ILE A 103 0.20 -12.59 6.95
CA ILE A 103 -0.72 -13.71 6.77
C ILE A 103 0.13 -14.94 7.10
N PRO A 104 -0.21 -15.74 8.13
CA PRO A 104 0.57 -16.92 8.46
C PRO A 104 0.67 -17.77 7.19
N ARG A 105 1.91 -18.15 6.85
CA ARG A 105 2.19 -18.94 5.65
C ARG A 105 1.46 -20.28 5.76
N LEU A 106 0.29 -20.36 5.16
CA LEU A 106 -0.51 -21.58 5.11
C LEU A 106 0.19 -22.56 4.15
N LEU A 107 1.03 -23.41 4.73
CA LEU A 107 1.66 -24.61 4.15
C LEU A 107 2.67 -24.31 3.03
N ARG A 108 3.92 -24.75 3.18
CA ARG A 108 4.99 -24.56 2.19
C ARG A 108 4.98 -25.68 1.12
N THR A 109 4.67 -26.91 1.50
CA THR A 109 4.76 -28.13 0.66
C THR A 109 3.78 -29.22 1.11
N SER A 110 3.58 -30.27 0.31
CA SER A 110 2.70 -31.41 0.63
C SER A 110 3.09 -32.18 1.91
N SER A 111 4.33 -32.04 2.37
CA SER A 111 4.81 -32.57 3.66
C SER A 111 4.09 -31.93 4.85
N ASP A 112 3.71 -30.65 4.74
CA ASP A 112 3.11 -29.91 5.84
C ASP A 112 1.67 -30.38 6.15
N LEU A 113 1.05 -31.14 5.23
CA LEU A 113 -0.26 -31.75 5.41
C LEU A 113 -0.21 -33.13 6.08
N GLN A 114 0.96 -33.75 6.17
CA GLN A 114 1.14 -35.09 6.76
C GLN A 114 0.62 -35.21 8.20
N PRO A 115 0.82 -34.22 9.10
CA PRO A 115 0.30 -34.32 10.46
C PRO A 115 -1.23 -34.37 10.49
N ILE A 116 -1.88 -33.57 9.64
CA ILE A 116 -3.34 -33.49 9.53
C ILE A 116 -3.88 -34.81 8.96
N LEU A 117 -3.27 -35.31 7.87
CA LEU A 117 -3.68 -36.56 7.24
C LEU A 117 -3.50 -37.77 8.18
N LYS A 118 -2.42 -37.81 8.96
CA LYS A 118 -2.20 -38.86 9.98
C LYS A 118 -3.26 -38.81 11.07
N SER A 119 -3.66 -37.62 11.49
CA SER A 119 -4.70 -37.43 12.52
C SER A 119 -6.07 -37.88 12.03
N VAL A 120 -6.44 -37.49 10.80
CA VAL A 120 -7.70 -37.90 10.16
C VAL A 120 -7.74 -39.41 9.94
N ARG A 121 -6.63 -40.01 9.49
CA ARG A 121 -6.52 -41.47 9.32
C ARG A 121 -6.69 -42.23 10.64
N ALA A 122 -6.04 -41.77 11.71
CA ALA A 122 -6.17 -42.39 13.03
C ALA A 122 -7.61 -42.32 13.56
N LEU A 123 -8.32 -41.22 13.32
CA LEU A 123 -9.74 -41.10 13.67
C LEU A 123 -10.61 -42.07 12.86
N TYR A 124 -10.34 -42.19 11.55
CA TYR A 124 -11.03 -43.15 10.70
C TYR A 124 -10.81 -44.60 11.16
N GLU A 125 -9.56 -44.99 11.44
CA GLU A 125 -9.25 -46.32 11.97
C GLU A 125 -9.95 -46.61 13.30
N ARG A 126 -10.15 -45.58 14.14
CA ARG A 126 -10.84 -45.71 15.43
C ARG A 126 -12.36 -45.79 15.29
N LEU A 127 -12.93 -45.17 14.27
CA LEU A 127 -14.37 -45.25 13.94
C LEU A 127 -14.71 -46.54 13.20
N CYS A 128 -13.77 -47.09 12.42
CA CYS A 128 -13.93 -48.35 11.69
C CYS A 128 -13.49 -49.59 12.48
N ALA A 129 -12.75 -49.44 13.58
CA ALA A 129 -12.49 -50.54 14.50
C ALA A 129 -13.78 -50.85 15.28
N GLU A 130 -14.42 -51.98 14.99
CA GLU A 130 -15.55 -52.45 15.78
C GLU A 130 -15.14 -52.65 17.25
N PRO A 131 -16.03 -52.36 18.22
CA PRO A 131 -15.73 -52.59 19.62
C PRO A 131 -15.49 -54.09 19.81
N LYS A 132 -14.29 -54.45 20.25
CA LYS A 132 -13.94 -55.83 20.59
C LYS A 132 -14.87 -56.28 21.75
N PRO A 133 -15.52 -57.46 21.64
CA PRO A 133 -16.51 -57.93 22.61
C PRO A 133 -15.94 -58.12 24.02
#